data_AF-A0A354P6Q6-F1
#
_entry.id   AF-A0A354P6Q6-F1
#
_cell.length_a   1.000
_cell.length_b   1.000
_cell.length_c   1.000
_cell.angle_alpha   90.00
_cell.angle_beta   90.00
_cell.angle_gamma   90.00
#
_symmetry.space_group_name_H-M   'P 1'
#
loop_
_entity.id
_entity.type
_entity.pdbx_description
1 polymer ?
#
loop_
_entity_poly.entity_id
_entity_poly.type
_entity_poly.pdbx_seq_one_letter_code
_entity_poly.pdbx_strand_id
1 'polypeptide(L)'
;MIIVSGERNILLRLFSRQLTPAAHGRVIDSAKEIPHEEVVAIYHDVDNSQSFPDTLIIETPNIQEFFAWSSTYLPQWSPLSSNIRILSRDQIDRLERTRQTAIPQRFLRGLFCLTVGELFYEWRMAKGQASPSLLSLRSTFGYAATNALLLGEYCLNNLLARWSRTQHLLQLNPRRMNSNTLKNIWSPFFLMAESASLEKAMSVEAIAAAISEGSQGKLFDDRAFGDLVNPRGRREDFVVELERFIRTTRFDNPVDCFWAATVASKMSSAPLTHFDVLGDMTNSEPRILLWYAFLSGMLANEPASKVIERLLFQLEGDLRSQLRLKPDITLDELEVIMKPDSQIPEWVGIGARFVNVEIEPGVCSSFRLRAPTTEHSGLPLATIDDKRLFEQLLTQLRDVFERKAATPTTSSTNDINPRTSKTSRKKKN
;
A
#
# COMPACT_ATOMS: atom_id res chain seq x y z
N MET A 1 32.34 3.85 -8.80
CA MET A 1 31.38 3.11 -9.65
C MET A 1 31.97 3.01 -11.05
N ILE A 2 31.82 1.90 -11.77
CA ILE A 2 32.27 1.80 -13.17
C ILE A 2 31.06 1.93 -14.09
N ILE A 3 31.22 2.71 -15.14
CA ILE A 3 30.24 2.82 -16.22
C ILE A 3 30.81 2.36 -17.55
N VAL A 4 29.98 1.71 -18.35
CA VAL A 4 30.25 1.35 -19.74
C VAL A 4 29.11 1.94 -20.57
N SER A 5 29.40 2.87 -21.47
CA SER A 5 28.38 3.64 -22.21
C SER A 5 28.56 3.57 -23.73
N GLY A 6 27.46 3.67 -24.46
CA GLY A 6 27.44 3.75 -25.93
C GLY A 6 26.09 3.36 -26.52
N GLU A 7 26.08 2.91 -27.77
CA GLU A 7 24.89 2.39 -28.45
C GLU A 7 24.49 0.99 -27.96
N ARG A 8 23.27 0.53 -28.28
CA ARG A 8 22.75 -0.82 -27.93
C ARG A 8 23.69 -1.99 -28.25
N ASN A 9 24.55 -1.87 -29.27
CA ASN A 9 25.55 -2.89 -29.61
C ASN A 9 26.53 -3.20 -28.47
N ILE A 10 26.75 -2.25 -27.56
CA ILE A 10 27.59 -2.46 -26.38
C ILE A 10 27.02 -3.56 -25.47
N LEU A 11 25.70 -3.67 -25.38
CA LEU A 11 25.03 -4.71 -24.60
C LEU A 11 25.25 -6.07 -25.22
N LEU A 12 25.08 -6.23 -26.54
CA LEU A 12 25.36 -7.52 -27.19
C LEU A 12 26.78 -8.00 -26.89
N ARG A 13 27.75 -7.08 -26.88
CA ARG A 13 29.14 -7.38 -26.54
C ARG A 13 29.35 -7.69 -25.06
N LEU A 14 28.69 -6.96 -24.15
CA LEU A 14 28.72 -7.24 -22.71
C LEU A 14 28.12 -8.63 -22.39
N PHE A 15 26.94 -8.93 -22.91
CA PHE A 15 26.24 -10.20 -22.68
C PHE A 15 26.91 -11.39 -23.37
N SER A 16 27.63 -11.17 -24.47
CA SER A 16 28.49 -12.19 -25.10
C SER A 16 29.90 -12.28 -24.48
N ARG A 17 30.17 -11.53 -23.39
CA ARG A 17 31.45 -11.49 -22.68
C ARG A 17 32.64 -11.03 -23.55
N GLN A 18 32.37 -10.28 -24.61
CA GLN A 18 33.38 -9.66 -25.48
C GLN A 18 33.90 -8.33 -24.91
N LEU A 19 33.23 -7.78 -23.91
CA LEU A 19 33.61 -6.56 -23.19
C LEU A 19 33.66 -6.87 -21.70
N THR A 20 34.73 -6.41 -21.03
CA THR A 20 34.83 -6.41 -19.56
C THR A 20 34.75 -4.99 -19.03
N PRO A 21 34.02 -4.74 -17.91
CA PRO A 21 33.92 -3.42 -17.30
C PRO A 21 35.29 -2.82 -16.93
N ALA A 22 36.22 -3.65 -16.46
CA ALA A 22 37.56 -3.19 -16.08
C ALA A 22 38.39 -2.66 -17.26
N ALA A 23 38.21 -3.21 -18.48
CA ALA A 23 39.00 -2.80 -19.63
C ALA A 23 38.36 -1.66 -20.44
N HIS A 24 37.03 -1.55 -20.41
CA HIS A 24 36.28 -0.63 -21.27
C HIS A 24 35.43 0.38 -20.51
N GLY A 25 35.34 0.24 -19.18
CA GLY A 25 34.57 1.11 -18.34
C GLY A 25 35.37 2.32 -17.87
N ARG A 26 34.64 3.40 -17.59
CA ARG A 26 35.14 4.61 -16.95
C ARG A 26 34.71 4.60 -15.50
N VAL A 27 35.64 4.85 -14.58
CA VAL A 27 35.30 5.09 -13.17
C VAL A 27 34.68 6.48 -13.05
N ILE A 28 33.54 6.57 -12.38
CA ILE A 28 32.90 7.83 -12.00
C ILE A 28 32.57 7.84 -10.50
N ASP A 29 32.59 9.03 -9.93
CA ASP A 29 32.36 9.27 -8.50
C ASP A 29 30.97 9.84 -8.22
N SER A 30 30.33 10.43 -9.23
CA SER A 30 29.01 11.06 -9.11
C SER A 30 28.10 10.71 -10.29
N ALA A 31 26.80 10.57 -10.03
CA ALA A 31 25.81 10.31 -11.06
C ALA A 31 25.66 11.49 -12.07
N LYS A 32 26.09 12.70 -11.70
CA LYS A 32 26.26 13.83 -12.65
C LYS A 32 27.27 13.59 -13.76
N GLU A 33 28.19 12.64 -13.60
CA GLU A 33 29.21 12.29 -14.61
C GLU A 33 28.71 11.24 -15.61
N ILE A 34 27.49 10.72 -15.42
CA ILE A 34 26.89 9.74 -16.32
C ILE A 34 26.66 10.41 -17.68
N PRO A 35 27.29 9.91 -18.77
CA PRO A 35 27.19 10.52 -20.09
C PRO A 35 25.79 10.39 -20.69
N HIS A 36 25.43 11.28 -21.61
CA HIS A 36 24.17 11.25 -22.36
C HIS A 36 24.34 10.36 -23.60
N GLU A 37 24.50 9.06 -23.35
CA GLU A 37 24.57 8.02 -24.39
C GLU A 37 23.29 7.21 -24.41
N GLU A 38 23.01 6.52 -25.51
CA GLU A 38 21.79 5.71 -25.67
C GLU A 38 21.62 4.69 -24.52
N VAL A 39 22.72 4.03 -24.16
CA VAL A 39 22.77 3.04 -23.07
C VAL A 39 23.99 3.30 -22.19
N VAL A 40 23.77 3.32 -20.86
CA VAL A 40 24.85 3.31 -19.86
C VAL A 40 24.65 2.14 -18.90
N ALA A 41 25.63 1.25 -18.85
CA ALA A 41 25.69 0.13 -17.92
C ALA A 41 26.52 0.50 -16.69
N ILE A 42 25.94 0.34 -15.50
CA ILE A 42 26.52 0.68 -14.20
C ILE A 42 26.92 -0.60 -13.46
N TYR A 43 28.14 -0.59 -12.90
CA TYR A 43 28.69 -1.63 -12.04
C TYR A 43 29.13 -1.03 -10.70
N HIS A 44 28.63 -1.56 -9.59
CA HIS A 44 29.02 -1.16 -8.24
C HIS A 44 30.26 -1.91 -7.73
N ASP A 45 30.49 -3.13 -8.19
CA ASP A 45 31.65 -3.95 -7.84
C ASP A 45 32.52 -4.22 -9.08
N VAL A 46 33.79 -3.83 -9.00
CA VAL A 46 34.76 -3.90 -10.11
C VAL A 46 35.44 -5.26 -10.18
N ASP A 47 35.56 -5.94 -9.04
CA ASP A 47 36.35 -7.17 -8.93
C ASP A 47 35.62 -8.36 -9.57
N ASN A 48 34.31 -8.22 -9.78
CA ASN A 48 33.46 -9.24 -10.38
C ASN A 48 33.33 -9.02 -11.90
N SER A 49 34.44 -9.15 -12.63
CA SER A 49 34.50 -8.88 -14.08
C SER A 49 33.61 -9.76 -14.98
N GLN A 50 32.85 -10.70 -14.40
CA GLN A 50 31.89 -11.56 -15.08
C GLN A 50 30.42 -11.30 -14.68
N SER A 51 30.15 -10.36 -13.77
CA SER A 51 28.78 -10.07 -13.33
C SER A 51 28.01 -9.22 -14.35
N PHE A 52 26.68 -9.34 -14.33
CA PHE A 52 25.80 -8.40 -15.02
C PHE A 52 25.96 -6.99 -14.45
N PRO A 53 25.66 -5.94 -15.24
CA PRO A 53 25.54 -4.61 -14.68
C PRO A 53 24.41 -4.60 -13.64
N ASP A 54 24.59 -3.83 -12.57
CA ASP A 54 23.57 -3.68 -11.54
C ASP A 54 22.40 -2.83 -12.07
N THR A 55 22.71 -1.83 -12.89
CA THR A 55 21.74 -0.91 -13.46
C THR A 55 22.08 -0.57 -14.92
N LEU A 56 21.05 -0.48 -15.76
CA LEU A 56 21.10 0.07 -17.10
C LEU A 56 20.32 1.37 -17.15
N ILE A 57 20.92 2.38 -17.73
CA ILE A 57 20.30 3.67 -17.99
C ILE A 57 20.04 3.76 -19.48
N ILE A 58 18.80 4.04 -19.83
CA ILE A 58 18.37 4.18 -21.21
C ILE A 58 17.95 5.62 -21.45
N GLU A 59 18.49 6.23 -22.51
CA GLU A 59 18.10 7.58 -22.91
C GLU A 59 16.66 7.57 -23.44
N THR A 60 15.82 8.44 -22.89
CA THR A 60 14.44 8.68 -23.35
C THR A 60 14.43 9.27 -24.76
N PRO A 61 13.45 8.90 -25.62
CA PRO A 61 12.17 8.26 -25.30
C PRO A 61 12.12 6.72 -25.46
N ASN A 62 13.26 6.04 -25.55
CA ASN A 62 13.31 4.72 -26.17
C ASN A 62 13.14 3.51 -25.22
N ILE A 63 12.53 3.63 -24.03
CA ILE A 63 12.50 2.48 -23.09
C ILE A 63 11.67 1.30 -23.62
N GLN A 64 10.53 1.56 -24.26
CA GLN A 64 9.71 0.51 -24.88
C GLN A 64 10.41 -0.11 -26.10
N GLU A 65 11.05 0.72 -26.93
CA GLU A 65 11.83 0.25 -28.07
C GLU A 65 13.03 -0.59 -27.62
N PHE A 66 13.66 -0.19 -26.52
CA PHE A 66 14.75 -0.92 -25.88
C PHE A 66 14.30 -2.30 -25.40
N PHE A 67 13.15 -2.39 -24.73
CA PHE A 67 12.60 -3.69 -24.32
C PHE A 67 12.17 -4.55 -25.52
N ALA A 68 11.64 -3.93 -26.59
CA ALA A 68 11.32 -4.65 -27.81
C ALA A 68 12.58 -5.23 -28.47
N TRP A 69 13.65 -4.42 -28.51
CA TRP A 69 14.96 -4.85 -28.96
C TRP A 69 15.55 -5.95 -28.07
N SER A 70 15.54 -5.80 -26.74
CA SER A 70 16.13 -6.78 -25.82
C SER A 70 15.38 -8.11 -25.86
N SER A 71 14.04 -8.08 -25.96
CA SER A 71 13.25 -9.30 -26.13
C SER A 71 13.57 -10.04 -27.44
N THR A 72 13.98 -9.31 -28.48
CA THR A 72 14.34 -9.87 -29.80
C THR A 72 15.76 -10.44 -29.83
N TYR A 73 16.75 -9.69 -29.31
CA TYR A 73 18.17 -10.03 -29.45
C TYR A 73 18.80 -10.68 -28.21
N LEU A 74 18.14 -10.57 -27.05
CA LEU A 74 18.56 -11.17 -25.77
C LEU A 74 17.45 -12.06 -25.17
N PRO A 75 16.78 -12.94 -25.94
CA PRO A 75 15.61 -13.68 -25.47
C PRO A 75 15.92 -14.59 -24.27
N GLN A 76 17.14 -15.11 -24.15
CA GLN A 76 17.57 -15.96 -23.04
C GLN A 76 17.65 -15.23 -21.69
N TRP A 77 17.59 -13.89 -21.70
CA TRP A 77 17.63 -13.04 -20.50
C TRP A 77 16.29 -12.39 -20.20
N SER A 78 15.25 -12.67 -20.99
CA SER A 78 13.91 -12.10 -20.81
C SER A 78 13.17 -12.73 -19.62
N PRO A 79 12.54 -11.94 -18.71
CA PRO A 79 12.55 -10.48 -18.68
C PRO A 79 13.90 -9.92 -18.23
N LEU A 80 14.46 -8.97 -18.98
CA LEU A 80 15.75 -8.37 -18.69
C LEU A 80 15.75 -7.65 -17.34
N SER A 81 14.63 -7.03 -16.98
CA SER A 81 14.45 -6.33 -15.71
C SER A 81 14.45 -7.24 -14.48
N SER A 82 14.24 -8.55 -14.66
CA SER A 82 14.45 -9.54 -13.60
C SER A 82 15.93 -9.75 -13.27
N ASN A 83 16.82 -9.33 -14.17
CA ASN A 83 18.27 -9.53 -14.07
C ASN A 83 19.02 -8.24 -13.76
N ILE A 84 18.55 -7.11 -14.28
CA ILE A 84 19.23 -5.82 -14.21
C ILE A 84 18.19 -4.74 -13.99
N ARG A 85 18.46 -3.78 -13.10
CA ARG A 85 17.55 -2.64 -12.94
C ARG A 85 17.64 -1.74 -14.16
N ILE A 86 16.53 -1.42 -14.81
CA ILE A 86 16.52 -0.59 -16.02
C ILE A 86 15.81 0.71 -15.67
N LEU A 87 16.52 1.83 -15.82
CA LEU A 87 16.03 3.16 -15.52
C LEU A 87 16.11 4.03 -16.77
N SER A 88 15.15 4.93 -16.94
CA SER A 88 15.30 6.04 -17.87
C SER A 88 16.15 7.15 -17.26
N ARG A 89 16.73 8.01 -18.10
CA ARG A 89 17.47 9.19 -17.64
C ARG A 89 16.63 10.07 -16.71
N ASP A 90 15.38 10.35 -17.09
CA ASP A 90 14.44 11.13 -16.30
C ASP A 90 14.16 10.51 -14.92
N GLN A 91 14.20 9.19 -14.80
CA GLN A 91 14.02 8.49 -13.53
C GLN A 91 15.23 8.71 -12.61
N ILE A 92 16.44 8.77 -13.16
CA ILE A 92 17.66 9.04 -12.37
C ILE A 92 17.66 10.46 -11.86
N ASP A 93 17.35 11.42 -12.74
CA ASP A 93 17.24 12.82 -12.35
C ASP A 93 16.20 13.01 -11.23
N ARG A 94 15.10 12.25 -11.26
CA ARG A 94 14.12 12.20 -10.16
C ARG A 94 14.72 11.60 -8.90
N LEU A 95 15.31 10.40 -8.98
CA LEU A 95 15.93 9.72 -7.84
C LEU A 95 17.03 10.57 -7.16
N GLU A 96 17.80 11.36 -7.93
CA GLU A 96 18.79 12.30 -7.39
C GLU A 96 18.15 13.48 -6.66
N ARG A 97 17.03 14.01 -7.19
CA ARG A 97 16.31 15.15 -6.59
C ARG A 97 15.53 14.74 -5.36
N THR A 98 15.09 13.48 -5.31
CA THR A 98 14.29 12.96 -4.23
C THR A 98 15.13 12.84 -2.96
N ARG A 99 15.08 13.91 -2.14
CA ARG A 99 15.53 13.82 -0.75
C ARG A 99 14.61 12.85 -0.04
N GLN A 100 15.19 11.84 0.61
CA GLN A 100 14.46 11.03 1.59
C GLN A 100 13.94 11.97 2.69
N THR A 101 12.70 12.41 2.55
CA THR A 101 12.01 13.13 3.60
C THR A 101 11.71 12.09 4.68
N ALA A 102 12.23 12.31 5.88
CA ALA A 102 11.96 11.42 6.99
C ALA A 102 10.46 11.52 7.32
N ILE A 103 9.69 10.51 6.95
CA ILE A 103 8.28 10.43 7.33
C ILE A 103 8.22 10.17 8.84
N PRO A 104 7.53 11.01 9.63
CA PRO A 104 7.41 10.79 11.06
C PRO A 104 6.81 9.42 11.37
N GLN A 105 7.38 8.69 12.35
CA GLN A 105 7.00 7.30 12.63
C GLN A 105 5.50 7.12 12.90
N ARG A 106 4.83 8.09 13.54
CA ARG A 106 3.38 8.05 13.77
C ARG A 106 2.58 8.12 12.47
N PHE A 107 3.00 8.99 11.56
CA PHE A 107 2.37 9.12 10.25
C PHE A 107 2.60 7.86 9.43
N LEU A 108 3.83 7.34 9.43
CA LEU A 108 4.17 6.07 8.77
C LEU A 108 3.35 4.89 9.30
N ARG A 109 3.17 4.80 10.63
CA ARG A 109 2.27 3.81 11.26
C ARG A 109 0.83 3.98 10.79
N GLY A 110 0.37 5.21 10.61
CA GLY A 110 -0.92 5.52 9.98
C GLY A 110 -1.02 4.97 8.54
N LEU A 111 0.00 5.20 7.69
CA LEU A 111 0.04 4.67 6.32
C LEU A 111 0.05 3.13 6.28
N PHE A 112 0.76 2.48 7.22
CA PHE A 112 0.74 1.03 7.37
C PHE A 112 -0.65 0.52 7.77
N CYS A 113 -1.30 1.17 8.74
CA CYS A 113 -2.67 0.82 9.12
C CYS A 113 -3.65 1.06 7.96
N LEU A 114 -3.48 2.11 7.16
CA LEU A 114 -4.27 2.36 5.95
C LEU A 114 -4.12 1.23 4.93
N THR A 115 -2.89 0.77 4.69
CA THR A 115 -2.60 -0.36 3.80
C THR A 115 -3.25 -1.66 4.29
N VAL A 116 -3.19 -1.93 5.60
CA VAL A 116 -3.89 -3.07 6.23
C VAL A 116 -5.41 -2.91 6.13
N GLY A 117 -5.93 -1.69 6.31
CA GLY A 117 -7.34 -1.36 6.16
C GLY A 117 -7.86 -1.63 4.73
N GLU A 118 -7.07 -1.29 3.70
CA GLU A 118 -7.40 -1.61 2.31
C GLU A 118 -7.50 -3.12 2.08
N LEU A 119 -6.54 -3.89 2.62
CA LEU A 119 -6.58 -5.35 2.55
C LEU A 119 -7.84 -5.92 3.23
N PHE A 120 -8.16 -5.46 4.44
CA PHE A 120 -9.32 -5.95 5.18
C PHE A 120 -10.64 -5.56 4.51
N TYR A 121 -10.72 -4.37 3.92
CA TYR A 121 -11.87 -3.98 3.10
C TYR A 121 -12.07 -4.94 1.93
N GLU A 122 -11.01 -5.20 1.15
CA GLU A 122 -11.09 -6.13 0.01
C GLU A 122 -11.44 -7.56 0.44
N TRP A 123 -10.91 -8.00 1.58
CA TRP A 123 -11.23 -9.31 2.15
C TRP A 123 -12.71 -9.42 2.56
N ARG A 124 -13.21 -8.42 3.26
CA ARG A 124 -14.60 -8.34 3.72
C ARG A 124 -15.56 -8.34 2.53
N MET A 125 -15.27 -7.53 1.52
CA MET A 125 -16.10 -7.49 0.30
C MET A 125 -16.01 -8.79 -0.52
N ALA A 126 -14.99 -9.61 -0.30
CA ALA A 126 -14.92 -10.98 -0.81
C ALA A 126 -15.72 -11.99 -0.01
N LYS A 127 -16.47 -11.57 1.01
CA LYS A 127 -17.23 -12.45 1.91
C LYS A 127 -16.37 -13.60 2.46
N GLY A 128 -15.09 -13.31 2.71
CA GLY A 128 -14.16 -14.30 3.24
C GLY A 128 -13.71 -15.41 2.27
N GLN A 129 -14.07 -15.35 0.97
CA GLN A 129 -13.74 -16.41 0.00
C GLN A 129 -12.24 -16.61 -0.21
N ALA A 130 -11.44 -15.56 -0.03
CA ALA A 130 -9.99 -15.65 0.00
C ALA A 130 -9.50 -15.29 1.40
N SER A 131 -8.61 -16.08 2.00
CA SER A 131 -7.87 -15.59 3.16
C SER A 131 -7.00 -14.40 2.73
N PRO A 132 -6.88 -13.35 3.56
CA PRO A 132 -5.85 -12.35 3.31
C PRO A 132 -4.48 -13.05 3.25
N SER A 133 -3.47 -12.42 2.68
CA SER A 133 -2.10 -12.93 2.72
C SER A 133 -1.14 -11.76 2.70
N LEU A 134 0.12 -11.95 3.10
CA LEU A 134 1.14 -10.91 2.90
C LEU A 134 1.25 -10.54 1.42
N LEU A 135 1.15 -11.53 0.53
CA LEU A 135 1.07 -11.30 -0.91
C LEU A 135 -0.15 -10.48 -1.30
N SER A 136 -1.31 -10.72 -0.66
CA SER A 136 -2.50 -9.89 -0.86
C SER A 136 -2.29 -8.47 -0.34
N LEU A 137 -1.55 -8.27 0.74
CA LEU A 137 -1.16 -6.94 1.23
C LEU A 137 -0.27 -6.22 0.20
N ARG A 138 0.78 -6.90 -0.29
CA ARG A 138 1.70 -6.40 -1.34
C ARG A 138 1.03 -6.11 -2.68
N SER A 139 -0.18 -6.62 -2.87
CA SER A 139 -1.00 -6.43 -4.07
C SER A 139 -2.02 -5.29 -3.95
N THR A 140 -2.11 -4.64 -2.79
CA THR A 140 -2.95 -3.45 -2.57
C THR A 140 -2.30 -2.22 -3.19
N PHE A 141 -3.12 -1.22 -3.54
CA PHE A 141 -2.60 0.06 -3.96
C PHE A 141 -1.91 0.78 -2.81
N GLY A 142 -2.44 0.67 -1.59
CA GLY A 142 -1.84 1.29 -0.42
C GLY A 142 -0.41 0.85 -0.12
N TYR A 143 -0.08 -0.41 -0.45
CA TYR A 143 1.30 -0.89 -0.37
C TYR A 143 2.22 -0.15 -1.35
N ALA A 144 1.82 -0.07 -2.62
CA ALA A 144 2.53 0.68 -3.65
C ALA A 144 2.68 2.17 -3.29
N ALA A 145 1.58 2.79 -2.85
CA ALA A 145 1.53 4.20 -2.49
C ALA A 145 2.42 4.52 -1.28
N THR A 146 2.42 3.67 -0.26
CA THR A 146 3.31 3.84 0.90
C THR A 146 4.77 3.68 0.49
N ASN A 147 5.09 2.69 -0.35
CA ASN A 147 6.46 2.51 -0.86
C ASN A 147 6.91 3.72 -1.69
N ALA A 148 6.05 4.23 -2.58
CA ALA A 148 6.31 5.44 -3.35
C ALA A 148 6.59 6.65 -2.46
N LEU A 149 5.79 6.88 -1.41
CA LEU A 149 6.02 7.97 -0.45
C LEU A 149 7.36 7.82 0.30
N LEU A 150 7.71 6.60 0.71
CA LEU A 150 9.01 6.32 1.36
C LEU A 150 10.21 6.54 0.43
N LEU A 151 10.00 6.29 -0.86
CA LEU A 151 10.96 6.56 -1.93
C LEU A 151 10.96 8.04 -2.36
N GLY A 152 9.99 8.84 -1.88
CA GLY A 152 9.77 10.24 -2.23
C GLY A 152 9.24 10.46 -3.65
N GLU A 153 8.57 9.47 -4.24
CA GLU A 153 7.83 9.60 -5.48
C GLU A 153 6.44 10.18 -5.21
N TYR A 154 6.20 11.41 -5.68
CA TYR A 154 4.99 12.18 -5.35
C TYR A 154 3.95 12.27 -6.49
N CYS A 155 4.10 11.48 -7.57
CA CYS A 155 3.15 11.51 -8.68
C CYS A 155 2.01 10.48 -8.53
N LEU A 156 1.01 10.78 -7.70
CA LEU A 156 -0.11 9.86 -7.41
C LEU A 156 -0.84 9.38 -8.67
N ASN A 157 -1.15 10.29 -9.60
CA ASN A 157 -1.91 9.95 -10.80
C ASN A 157 -1.15 8.95 -11.68
N ASN A 158 0.17 9.13 -11.83
CA ASN A 158 0.99 8.21 -12.62
C ASN A 158 1.08 6.85 -11.94
N LEU A 159 1.34 6.82 -10.63
CA LEU A 159 1.42 5.59 -9.85
C LEU A 159 0.11 4.78 -9.93
N LEU A 160 -1.03 5.44 -9.75
CA LEU A 160 -2.34 4.81 -9.83
C LEU A 160 -2.64 4.28 -11.24
N ALA A 161 -2.34 5.07 -12.28
CA ALA A 161 -2.51 4.65 -13.67
C ALA A 161 -1.64 3.42 -13.99
N ARG A 162 -0.37 3.44 -13.57
CA ARG A 162 0.57 2.33 -13.77
C ARG A 162 0.16 1.08 -13.00
N TRP A 163 -0.25 1.21 -11.74
CA TRP A 163 -0.77 0.07 -10.96
C TRP A 163 -2.03 -0.54 -11.59
N SER A 164 -3.01 0.28 -12.00
CA SER A 164 -4.20 -0.21 -12.71
C SER A 164 -3.85 -0.84 -14.07
N ARG A 165 -2.87 -0.28 -14.78
CA ARG A 165 -2.37 -0.82 -16.04
C ARG A 165 -1.74 -2.20 -15.84
N THR A 166 -0.95 -2.40 -14.79
CA THR A 166 -0.40 -3.72 -14.43
C THR A 166 -1.52 -4.74 -14.19
N GLN A 167 -2.56 -4.38 -13.44
CA GLN A 167 -3.70 -5.29 -13.21
C GLN A 167 -4.39 -5.69 -14.51
N HIS A 168 -4.56 -4.73 -15.43
CA HIS A 168 -5.17 -4.97 -16.73
C HIS A 168 -4.31 -5.89 -17.61
N LEU A 169 -3.01 -5.64 -17.73
CA LEU A 169 -2.08 -6.47 -18.50
C LEU A 169 -2.02 -7.91 -17.99
N LEU A 170 -2.06 -8.07 -16.66
CA LEU A 170 -2.07 -9.38 -16.01
C LEU A 170 -3.46 -10.04 -16.00
N GLN A 171 -4.47 -9.42 -16.63
CA GLN A 171 -5.85 -9.90 -16.70
C GLN A 171 -6.44 -10.26 -15.32
N LEU A 172 -6.10 -9.46 -14.30
CA LEU A 172 -6.59 -9.69 -12.95
C LEU A 172 -8.02 -9.18 -12.82
N ASN A 173 -8.78 -9.80 -11.92
CA ASN A 173 -10.08 -9.24 -11.54
C ASN A 173 -9.87 -7.82 -10.98
N PRO A 174 -10.60 -6.82 -11.50
CA PRO A 174 -10.56 -5.48 -10.94
C PRO A 174 -10.82 -5.52 -9.44
N ARG A 175 -10.09 -4.69 -8.69
CA ARG A 175 -10.37 -4.49 -7.28
C ARG A 175 -11.75 -3.88 -7.10
N ARG A 176 -12.35 -4.14 -5.95
CA ARG A 176 -13.68 -3.61 -5.65
C ARG A 176 -13.62 -2.14 -5.31
N MET A 177 -12.50 -1.69 -4.74
CA MET A 177 -12.22 -0.27 -4.62
C MET A 177 -11.83 0.31 -5.98
N ASN A 178 -12.63 1.28 -6.46
CA ASN A 178 -12.34 1.96 -7.71
C ASN A 178 -11.20 2.98 -7.55
N SER A 179 -10.58 3.36 -8.66
CA SER A 179 -9.44 4.28 -8.68
C SER A 179 -9.78 5.67 -8.14
N ASN A 180 -11.02 6.16 -8.29
CA ASN A 180 -11.42 7.47 -7.75
C ASN A 180 -11.45 7.46 -6.21
N THR A 181 -11.95 6.38 -5.61
CA THR A 181 -11.93 6.20 -4.14
C THR A 181 -10.49 6.17 -3.63
N LEU A 182 -9.62 5.39 -4.26
CA LEU A 182 -8.19 5.35 -3.91
C LEU A 182 -7.55 6.74 -4.04
N LYS A 183 -7.77 7.42 -5.17
CA LYS A 183 -7.25 8.77 -5.40
C LYS A 183 -7.70 9.75 -4.32
N ASN A 184 -8.97 9.75 -3.94
CA ASN A 184 -9.50 10.66 -2.92
C ASN A 184 -8.87 10.46 -1.54
N ILE A 185 -8.48 9.23 -1.22
CA ILE A 185 -7.86 8.89 0.07
C ILE A 185 -6.36 9.20 0.06
N TRP A 186 -5.68 8.90 -1.05
CA TRP A 186 -4.23 9.03 -1.15
C TRP A 186 -3.77 10.44 -1.54
N SER A 187 -4.59 11.22 -2.24
CA SER A 187 -4.22 12.57 -2.71
C SER A 187 -3.71 13.50 -1.60
N PRO A 188 -4.35 13.59 -0.42
CA PRO A 188 -3.85 14.44 0.65
C PRO A 188 -2.43 14.08 1.09
N PHE A 189 -2.09 12.79 1.16
CA PHE A 189 -0.76 12.35 1.59
C PHE A 189 0.32 12.73 0.59
N PHE A 190 0.04 12.60 -0.71
CA PHE A 190 0.97 12.99 -1.76
C PHE A 190 1.16 14.52 -1.82
N LEU A 191 0.09 15.31 -1.68
CA LEU A 191 0.16 16.77 -1.62
C LEU A 191 0.95 17.27 -0.39
N MET A 192 0.74 16.64 0.78
CA MET A 192 1.48 16.97 2.00
C MET A 192 2.97 16.59 1.89
N ALA A 193 3.28 15.51 1.19
CA ALA A 193 4.66 15.08 0.97
C ALA A 193 5.38 16.00 -0.04
N GLU A 194 4.70 16.43 -1.10
CA GLU A 194 5.22 17.37 -2.11
C GLU A 194 5.51 18.77 -1.53
N SER A 195 4.66 19.25 -0.62
CA SER A 195 4.83 20.56 0.04
C SER A 195 5.95 20.62 1.09
N ALA A 196 6.73 19.54 1.26
CA ALA A 196 7.82 19.40 2.24
C ALA A 196 7.41 19.74 3.69
N SER A 197 6.11 19.68 3.99
CA SER A 197 5.52 20.13 5.25
C SER A 197 5.02 18.96 6.10
N LEU A 198 5.63 17.78 5.96
CA LEU A 198 5.23 16.55 6.67
C LEU A 198 5.27 16.69 8.19
N GLU A 199 6.16 17.53 8.74
CA GLU A 199 6.18 17.81 10.18
C GLU A 199 4.95 18.59 10.67
N LYS A 200 4.44 19.53 9.85
CA LYS A 200 3.18 20.24 10.15
C LYS A 200 1.95 19.40 9.80
N ALA A 201 2.10 18.40 8.91
CA ALA A 201 1.05 17.50 8.45
C ALA A 201 0.61 16.46 9.51
N MET A 202 1.22 16.44 10.70
CA MET A 202 0.83 15.51 11.75
C MET A 202 -0.45 15.92 12.51
N SER A 203 -0.99 17.12 12.28
CA SER A 203 -2.27 17.51 12.88
C SER A 203 -3.45 17.05 12.04
N VAL A 204 -4.52 16.61 12.70
CA VAL A 204 -5.78 16.22 12.05
C VAL A 204 -6.32 17.39 11.21
N GLU A 205 -6.13 18.61 11.70
CA GLU A 205 -6.53 19.85 11.04
C GLU A 205 -5.74 20.11 9.75
N ALA A 206 -4.44 19.79 9.72
CA ALA A 206 -3.64 19.92 8.50
C ALA A 206 -4.10 18.93 7.42
N ILE A 207 -4.45 17.71 7.83
CA ILE A 207 -4.99 16.69 6.91
C ILE A 207 -6.38 17.12 6.43
N ALA A 208 -7.24 17.61 7.31
CA ALA A 208 -8.56 18.15 6.95
C ALA A 208 -8.44 19.34 5.98
N ALA A 209 -7.48 20.23 6.19
CA ALA A 209 -7.18 21.34 5.29
C ALA A 209 -6.74 20.85 3.92
N ALA A 210 -5.82 19.87 3.85
CA ALA A 210 -5.37 19.27 2.59
C ALA A 210 -6.51 18.58 1.82
N ILE A 211 -7.48 17.98 2.51
CA ILE A 211 -8.69 17.43 1.87
C ILE A 211 -9.60 18.56 1.37
N SER A 212 -9.73 19.65 2.14
CA SER A 212 -10.60 20.79 1.83
C SER A 212 -10.06 21.66 0.68
N GLU A 213 -8.75 21.81 0.52
CA GLU A 213 -8.17 22.54 -0.63
C GLU A 213 -8.54 21.88 -1.97
N GLY A 214 -8.78 20.57 -1.98
CA GLY A 214 -9.29 19.83 -3.15
C GLY A 214 -10.81 19.90 -3.34
N SER A 215 -11.57 20.49 -2.43
CA SER A 215 -13.04 20.51 -2.45
C SER A 215 -13.60 21.90 -2.12
N GLN A 216 -14.31 22.54 -3.05
CA GLN A 216 -14.88 23.89 -2.88
C GLN A 216 -16.07 23.98 -1.88
N GLY A 217 -16.09 23.14 -0.84
CA GLY A 217 -17.12 23.13 0.19
C GLY A 217 -16.84 24.16 1.28
N LYS A 218 -17.88 24.84 1.77
CA LYS A 218 -17.81 25.62 3.01
C LYS A 218 -17.34 24.70 4.15
N LEU A 219 -16.32 25.16 4.90
CA LEU A 219 -15.95 24.60 6.19
C LEU A 219 -17.16 24.69 7.14
N PHE A 220 -17.87 23.56 7.20
CA PHE A 220 -18.71 22.98 8.26
C PHE A 220 -19.39 23.86 9.33
N ASP A 221 -20.65 23.51 9.63
CA ASP A 221 -21.41 24.00 10.78
C ASP A 221 -21.01 23.21 12.04
N ASP A 222 -20.18 23.81 12.90
CA ASP A 222 -19.59 23.22 14.13
C ASP A 222 -20.60 22.53 15.06
N ARG A 223 -21.90 22.82 14.92
CA ARG A 223 -22.94 22.32 15.83
C ARG A 223 -23.25 20.84 15.68
N ALA A 224 -23.18 20.28 14.47
CA ALA A 224 -23.59 18.87 14.25
C ALA A 224 -22.53 17.86 14.73
N PHE A 225 -21.25 18.24 14.72
CA PHE A 225 -20.15 17.40 15.21
C PHE A 225 -19.74 17.71 16.65
N GLY A 226 -20.08 18.87 17.20
CA GLY A 226 -19.73 19.22 18.58
C GLY A 226 -20.16 18.14 19.60
N ASP A 227 -21.36 17.58 19.41
CA ASP A 227 -21.90 16.52 20.27
C ASP A 227 -21.19 15.16 20.04
N LEU A 228 -20.77 14.86 18.80
CA LEU A 228 -20.01 13.64 18.45
C LEU A 228 -18.52 13.74 18.81
N VAL A 229 -17.96 14.94 18.92
CA VAL A 229 -16.53 15.13 19.25
C VAL A 229 -16.28 14.97 20.75
N ASN A 230 -17.27 15.33 21.57
CA ASN A 230 -17.28 15.14 23.03
C ASN A 230 -18.54 14.39 23.47
N PRO A 231 -18.66 13.10 23.10
CA PRO A 231 -19.85 12.33 23.44
C PRO A 231 -19.98 12.23 24.96
N ARG A 232 -21.13 12.68 25.48
CA ARG A 232 -21.50 12.49 26.88
C ARG A 232 -22.24 11.15 27.00
N GLY A 233 -21.59 10.13 27.52
CA GLY A 233 -22.26 8.83 27.68
C GLY A 233 -21.31 7.65 27.76
N ARG A 234 -21.85 6.44 27.59
CA ARG A 234 -21.05 5.22 27.48
C ARG A 234 -20.52 5.08 26.05
N ARG A 235 -19.51 4.23 25.86
CA ARG A 235 -18.92 4.01 24.52
C ARG A 235 -19.95 3.44 23.53
N GLU A 236 -20.88 2.64 24.01
CA GLU A 236 -21.95 2.03 23.22
C GLU A 236 -22.91 3.08 22.65
N ASP A 237 -23.28 4.09 23.45
CA ASP A 237 -24.15 5.19 23.00
C ASP A 237 -23.52 5.92 21.81
N PHE A 238 -22.20 6.08 21.88
CA PHE A 238 -21.43 6.71 20.81
C PHE A 238 -21.36 5.88 19.52
N VAL A 239 -21.24 4.55 19.62
CA VAL A 239 -21.34 3.66 18.45
C VAL A 239 -22.70 3.85 17.76
N VAL A 240 -23.78 3.88 18.56
CA VAL A 240 -25.16 4.02 18.05
C VAL A 240 -25.36 5.38 17.38
N GLU A 241 -24.80 6.45 17.95
CA GLU A 241 -24.85 7.79 17.35
C GLU A 241 -24.06 7.88 16.05
N LEU A 242 -22.84 7.32 16.03
CA LEU A 242 -22.03 7.26 14.81
C LEU A 242 -22.72 6.42 13.72
N GLU A 243 -23.34 5.30 14.06
CA GLU A 243 -24.11 4.47 13.13
C GLU A 243 -25.29 5.22 12.56
N ARG A 244 -26.04 5.92 13.42
CA ARG A 244 -27.15 6.78 13.00
C ARG A 244 -26.65 7.88 12.05
N PHE A 245 -25.54 8.53 12.38
CA PHE A 245 -24.93 9.56 11.55
C PHE A 245 -24.54 9.01 10.18
N ILE A 246 -23.81 7.90 10.13
CA ILE A 246 -23.36 7.29 8.86
C ILE A 246 -24.56 6.84 8.00
N ARG A 247 -25.64 6.38 8.61
CA ARG A 247 -26.85 5.97 7.86
C ARG A 247 -27.67 7.13 7.32
N THR A 248 -27.67 8.26 8.01
CA THR A 248 -28.54 9.41 7.68
C THR A 248 -27.84 10.47 6.85
N THR A 249 -26.51 10.55 6.91
CA THR A 249 -25.69 11.51 6.16
C THR A 249 -25.35 10.98 4.77
N ARG A 250 -25.47 11.85 3.76
CA ARG A 250 -24.89 11.59 2.43
C ARG A 250 -23.45 12.07 2.42
N PHE A 251 -22.52 11.19 2.06
CA PHE A 251 -21.09 11.47 2.07
C PHE A 251 -20.59 11.98 0.70
N ASP A 252 -21.24 13.02 0.17
CA ASP A 252 -20.85 13.59 -1.12
C ASP A 252 -19.49 14.33 -1.01
N ASN A 253 -19.19 14.92 0.15
CA ASN A 253 -17.93 15.60 0.42
C ASN A 253 -16.90 14.63 1.07
N PRO A 254 -15.67 14.48 0.51
CA PRO A 254 -14.61 13.68 1.13
C PRO A 254 -14.28 14.06 2.57
N VAL A 255 -14.44 15.34 2.94
CA VAL A 255 -14.20 15.85 4.30
C VAL A 255 -15.18 15.25 5.32
N ASP A 256 -16.43 14.99 4.95
CA ASP A 256 -17.41 14.31 5.82
C ASP A 256 -16.93 12.91 6.21
N CYS A 257 -16.38 12.18 5.23
CA CYS A 257 -15.84 10.84 5.46
C CYS A 257 -14.69 10.86 6.45
N PHE A 258 -13.81 11.87 6.31
CA PHE A 258 -12.67 12.07 7.19
C PHE A 258 -13.09 12.40 8.62
N TRP A 259 -14.10 13.26 8.81
CA TRP A 259 -14.59 13.59 10.15
C TRP A 259 -15.32 12.43 10.82
N ALA A 260 -16.15 11.69 10.08
CA ALA A 260 -16.78 10.47 10.58
C ALA A 260 -15.71 9.47 11.07
N ALA A 261 -14.65 9.30 10.29
CA ALA A 261 -13.50 8.47 10.65
C ALA A 261 -12.72 9.01 11.86
N THR A 262 -12.59 10.34 11.98
CA THR A 262 -11.93 10.99 13.12
C THR A 262 -12.68 10.72 14.40
N VAL A 263 -14.00 10.88 14.39
CA VAL A 263 -14.90 10.55 15.50
C VAL A 263 -14.79 9.05 15.84
N ALA A 264 -14.81 8.18 14.83
CA ALA A 264 -14.62 6.74 15.02
C ALA A 264 -13.26 6.38 15.63
N SER A 265 -12.19 7.10 15.25
CA SER A 265 -10.83 6.84 15.76
C SER A 265 -10.68 7.17 17.24
N LYS A 266 -11.43 8.16 17.74
CA LYS A 266 -11.43 8.54 19.17
C LYS A 266 -12.07 7.48 20.09
N MET A 267 -12.81 6.53 19.52
CA MET A 267 -13.46 5.44 20.26
C MET A 267 -12.48 4.43 20.85
N SER A 268 -11.30 4.33 20.25
CA SER A 268 -10.30 3.34 20.59
C SER A 268 -8.93 3.99 20.77
N SER A 269 -8.26 3.58 21.83
CA SER A 269 -6.86 3.87 22.13
C SER A 269 -5.89 3.08 21.24
N ALA A 270 -6.33 1.92 20.73
CA ALA A 270 -5.52 1.00 19.92
C ALA A 270 -5.93 1.00 18.43
N PRO A 271 -4.99 0.81 17.48
CA PRO A 271 -5.30 0.77 16.04
C PRO A 271 -6.25 -0.35 15.64
N LEU A 272 -7.13 -0.07 14.67
CA LEU A 272 -8.02 -1.03 13.99
C LEU A 272 -8.97 -1.84 14.91
N THR A 273 -9.13 -1.46 16.18
CA THR A 273 -9.92 -2.21 17.18
C THR A 273 -11.41 -2.35 16.82
N HIS A 274 -11.96 -1.35 16.13
CA HIS A 274 -13.37 -1.28 15.72
C HIS A 274 -13.55 -1.46 14.21
N PHE A 275 -12.55 -1.99 13.50
CA PHE A 275 -12.61 -2.12 12.06
C PHE A 275 -13.82 -2.92 11.58
N ASP A 276 -14.17 -4.03 12.25
CA ASP A 276 -15.34 -4.84 11.90
C ASP A 276 -16.66 -4.11 12.08
N VAL A 277 -16.83 -3.50 13.25
CA VAL A 277 -18.06 -2.77 13.62
C VAL A 277 -18.30 -1.65 12.61
N LEU A 278 -17.25 -0.89 12.30
CA LEU A 278 -17.31 0.16 11.29
C LEU A 278 -17.51 -0.43 9.90
N GLY A 279 -16.91 -1.57 9.57
CA GLY A 279 -17.10 -2.25 8.31
C GLY A 279 -18.56 -2.58 8.02
N ASP A 280 -19.34 -2.99 9.04
CA ASP A 280 -20.79 -3.21 8.90
C ASP A 280 -21.55 -1.91 8.65
N MET A 281 -21.13 -0.84 9.32
CA MET A 281 -21.75 0.49 9.24
C MET A 281 -21.45 1.19 7.90
N THR A 282 -20.25 1.01 7.35
CA THR A 282 -19.72 1.78 6.22
C THR A 282 -19.72 0.99 4.91
N ASN A 283 -20.47 -0.11 4.79
CA ASN A 283 -20.53 -0.91 3.56
C ASN A 283 -20.84 -0.08 2.30
N SER A 284 -21.59 1.01 2.44
CA SER A 284 -21.90 1.96 1.35
C SER A 284 -20.82 3.02 1.10
N GLU A 285 -19.89 3.22 2.04
CA GLU A 285 -18.90 4.29 1.99
C GLU A 285 -17.50 3.83 2.48
N PRO A 286 -16.69 3.21 1.59
CA PRO A 286 -15.38 2.68 1.97
C PRO A 286 -14.38 3.73 2.46
N ARG A 287 -14.56 5.01 2.08
CA ARG A 287 -13.64 6.09 2.45
C ARG A 287 -13.57 6.27 3.97
N ILE A 288 -14.70 6.13 4.68
CA ILE A 288 -14.74 6.26 6.14
C ILE A 288 -13.87 5.18 6.80
N LEU A 289 -13.98 3.94 6.34
CA LEU A 289 -13.22 2.82 6.92
C LEU A 289 -11.72 2.96 6.71
N LEU A 290 -11.30 3.44 5.54
CA LEU A 290 -9.89 3.68 5.24
C LEU A 290 -9.33 4.89 5.99
N TRP A 291 -10.07 5.99 6.09
CA TRP A 291 -9.67 7.10 6.95
C TRP A 291 -9.57 6.69 8.41
N TYR A 292 -10.49 5.85 8.89
CA TYR A 292 -10.43 5.29 10.24
C TYR A 292 -9.16 4.44 10.42
N ALA A 293 -8.83 3.61 9.44
CA ALA A 293 -7.64 2.79 9.48
C ALA A 293 -6.37 3.65 9.63
N PHE A 294 -6.23 4.68 8.81
CA PHE A 294 -5.13 5.64 8.91
C PHE A 294 -5.09 6.35 10.28
N LEU A 295 -6.20 6.99 10.68
CA LEU A 295 -6.28 7.80 11.89
C LEU A 295 -6.09 6.97 13.15
N SER A 296 -6.64 5.75 13.19
CA SER A 296 -6.44 4.83 14.32
C SER A 296 -4.99 4.40 14.48
N GLY A 297 -4.23 4.28 13.38
CA GLY A 297 -2.79 4.01 13.43
C GLY A 297 -1.97 5.21 13.91
N MET A 298 -2.32 6.41 13.41
CA MET A 298 -1.60 7.65 13.69
C MET A 298 -1.86 8.19 15.11
N LEU A 299 -3.10 8.13 15.58
CA LEU A 299 -3.55 8.70 16.85
C LEU A 299 -3.51 7.73 18.03
N ALA A 300 -3.19 6.45 17.78
CA ALA A 300 -3.12 5.46 18.84
C ALA A 300 -2.11 5.83 19.92
N ASN A 301 -2.55 5.70 21.17
CA ASN A 301 -1.71 5.80 22.36
C ASN A 301 -1.42 4.43 22.99
N GLU A 302 -2.13 3.39 22.57
CA GLU A 302 -1.92 2.00 22.97
C GLU A 302 -1.45 1.16 21.78
N PRO A 303 -0.69 0.06 22.04
CA PRO A 303 -0.36 -0.89 21.01
C PRO A 303 -1.63 -1.55 20.46
N ALA A 304 -1.60 -1.93 19.18
CA ALA A 304 -2.64 -2.75 18.57
C ALA A 304 -2.66 -4.15 19.17
N SER A 305 -3.64 -4.96 18.76
CA SER A 305 -3.61 -6.38 19.08
C SER A 305 -2.28 -7.00 18.58
N LYS A 306 -1.78 -8.02 19.28
CA LYS A 306 -0.50 -8.68 18.93
C LYS A 306 -0.42 -9.10 17.47
N VAL A 307 -1.55 -9.47 16.87
CA VAL A 307 -1.65 -9.85 15.46
C VAL A 307 -1.42 -8.65 14.55
N ILE A 308 -2.12 -7.54 14.81
CA ILE A 308 -1.96 -6.30 14.04
C ILE A 308 -0.53 -5.76 14.19
N GLU A 309 0.04 -5.73 15.40
CA GLU A 309 1.43 -5.29 15.60
C GLU A 309 2.43 -6.13 14.81
N ARG A 310 2.25 -7.46 14.76
CA ARG A 310 3.11 -8.33 13.94
C ARG A 310 2.97 -8.02 12.45
N LEU A 311 1.76 -7.76 11.97
CA LEU A 311 1.52 -7.37 10.58
C LEU A 311 2.16 -6.02 10.24
N LEU A 312 2.03 -5.02 11.13
CA LEU A 312 2.64 -3.71 10.95
C LEU A 312 4.17 -3.81 10.96
N PHE A 313 4.73 -4.61 11.88
CA PHE A 313 6.17 -4.87 11.95
C PHE A 313 6.69 -5.58 10.70
N GLN A 314 5.97 -6.60 10.21
CA GLN A 314 6.33 -7.31 8.99
C GLN A 314 6.25 -6.40 7.76
N LEU A 315 5.19 -5.58 7.66
CA LEU A 315 5.03 -4.59 6.59
C LEU A 315 6.16 -3.55 6.60
N GLU A 316 6.57 -3.08 7.78
CA GLU A 316 7.69 -2.15 7.93
C GLU A 316 9.01 -2.80 7.48
N GLY A 317 9.28 -4.03 7.93
CA GLY A 317 10.46 -4.79 7.51
C GLY A 317 10.47 -5.07 6.00
N ASP A 318 9.32 -5.44 5.44
CA ASP A 318 9.13 -5.63 4.01
C ASP A 318 9.43 -4.34 3.23
N LEU A 319 8.80 -3.22 3.56
CA LEU A 319 8.98 -1.97 2.82
C LEU A 319 10.40 -1.42 2.94
N ARG A 320 11.06 -1.58 4.10
CA ARG A 320 12.48 -1.22 4.26
C ARG A 320 13.42 -2.11 3.46
N SER A 321 13.08 -3.41 3.32
CA SER A 321 13.89 -4.37 2.54
C SER A 321 13.59 -4.32 1.04
N GLN A 322 12.39 -3.89 0.64
CA GLN A 322 11.97 -3.74 -0.76
C GLN A 322 12.87 -2.81 -1.57
N LEU A 323 13.52 -1.84 -0.93
CA LEU A 323 14.55 -1.00 -1.56
C LEU A 323 15.68 -1.82 -2.21
N ARG A 324 15.79 -3.12 -1.89
CA ARG A 324 16.76 -4.08 -2.42
C ARG A 324 16.12 -5.26 -3.16
N LEU A 325 14.78 -5.36 -3.18
CA LEU A 325 14.12 -6.46 -3.86
C LEU A 325 14.12 -6.21 -5.36
N LYS A 326 14.68 -7.19 -6.06
CA LYS A 326 14.65 -7.24 -7.51
C LYS A 326 13.25 -7.61 -7.97
N PRO A 327 12.63 -6.85 -8.89
CA PRO A 327 11.35 -7.25 -9.45
C PRO A 327 11.49 -8.51 -10.31
N ASP A 328 10.39 -9.21 -10.53
CA ASP A 328 10.34 -10.25 -11.55
C ASP A 328 10.25 -9.63 -12.94
N ILE A 329 9.62 -8.45 -13.04
CA ILE A 329 9.52 -7.67 -14.28
C ILE A 329 9.19 -6.20 -13.96
N THR A 330 9.61 -5.27 -14.80
CA THR A 330 9.13 -3.87 -14.77
C THR A 330 7.83 -3.73 -15.56
N LEU A 331 6.99 -2.76 -15.22
CA LEU A 331 5.78 -2.50 -16.01
C LEU A 331 6.10 -2.19 -17.47
N ASP A 332 7.16 -1.42 -17.74
CA ASP A 332 7.52 -1.02 -19.10
C ASP A 332 7.95 -2.24 -19.95
N GLU A 333 8.65 -3.21 -19.36
CA GLU A 333 8.94 -4.48 -20.04
C GLU A 333 7.69 -5.36 -20.18
N LEU A 334 6.84 -5.41 -19.14
CA LEU A 334 5.61 -6.16 -19.15
C LEU A 334 4.69 -5.70 -20.29
N GLU A 335 4.60 -4.40 -20.55
CA GLU A 335 3.83 -3.84 -21.67
C GLU A 335 4.32 -4.29 -23.05
N VAL A 336 5.63 -4.47 -23.20
CA VAL A 336 6.22 -4.93 -24.45
C VAL A 336 6.03 -6.43 -24.65
N ILE A 337 6.18 -7.22 -23.58
CA ILE A 337 6.05 -8.68 -23.67
C ILE A 337 4.57 -9.09 -23.74
N MET A 338 3.67 -8.37 -23.07
CA MET A 338 2.24 -8.66 -23.09
C MET A 338 1.57 -8.05 -24.31
N LYS A 339 1.38 -8.88 -25.35
CA LYS A 339 0.52 -8.49 -26.47
C LYS A 339 -0.96 -8.55 -26.04
N PRO A 340 -1.84 -7.69 -26.60
CA PRO A 340 -3.25 -7.57 -26.20
C PRO A 340 -4.05 -8.89 -26.18
N ASP A 341 -3.65 -9.86 -27.02
CA ASP A 341 -4.37 -11.14 -27.18
C ASP A 341 -3.61 -12.35 -26.62
N SER A 342 -2.47 -12.13 -25.95
CA SER A 342 -1.62 -13.23 -25.48
C SER A 342 -2.07 -13.79 -24.13
N GLN A 343 -1.95 -15.12 -23.99
CA GLN A 343 -1.95 -15.77 -22.68
C GLN A 343 -0.75 -15.28 -21.86
N ILE A 344 -0.83 -15.43 -20.53
CA ILE A 344 0.26 -15.11 -19.60
C ILE A 344 1.55 -15.78 -20.13
N PRO A 345 2.68 -15.07 -20.23
CA PRO A 345 3.86 -15.57 -20.92
C PRO A 345 4.47 -16.78 -20.20
N GLU A 346 5.12 -17.68 -20.94
CA GLU A 346 5.79 -18.85 -20.39
C GLU A 346 6.92 -18.52 -19.39
N TRP A 347 7.50 -17.31 -19.47
CA TRP A 347 8.52 -16.85 -18.49
C TRP A 347 7.95 -16.69 -17.08
N VAL A 348 6.64 -16.47 -16.96
CA VAL A 348 5.93 -16.71 -15.71
C VAL A 348 5.88 -18.23 -15.57
N GLY A 349 6.94 -18.80 -15.00
CA GLY A 349 7.14 -20.24 -14.95
C GLY A 349 5.88 -20.97 -14.49
N ILE A 350 5.66 -22.16 -15.06
CA ILE A 350 4.51 -23.03 -14.80
C ILE A 350 4.49 -23.40 -13.30
N GLY A 351 3.90 -22.54 -12.47
CA GLY A 351 3.90 -22.67 -11.01
C GLY A 351 4.09 -21.36 -10.23
N ALA A 352 4.52 -20.28 -10.88
CA ALA A 352 4.54 -18.96 -10.28
C ALA A 352 3.10 -18.49 -9.99
N ARG A 353 2.72 -18.51 -8.70
CA ARG A 353 1.39 -18.05 -8.27
C ARG A 353 1.28 -16.54 -8.23
N PHE A 354 2.41 -15.85 -8.23
CA PHE A 354 2.52 -14.41 -8.15
C PHE A 354 3.65 -13.92 -9.07
N VAL A 355 3.57 -12.65 -9.44
CA VAL A 355 4.63 -11.89 -10.10
C VAL A 355 4.82 -10.58 -9.36
N ASN A 356 6.06 -10.23 -9.06
CA ASN A 356 6.44 -8.94 -8.50
C ASN A 356 6.75 -7.99 -9.65
N VAL A 357 5.92 -6.97 -9.81
CA VAL A 357 6.08 -5.98 -10.86
C VAL A 357 6.62 -4.69 -10.24
N GLU A 358 7.74 -4.19 -10.76
CA GLU A 358 8.19 -2.82 -10.50
C GLU A 358 7.31 -1.87 -11.33
N ILE A 359 6.35 -1.24 -10.67
CA ILE A 359 5.40 -0.34 -11.33
C ILE A 359 5.99 1.05 -11.49
N GLU A 360 6.89 1.48 -10.62
CA GLU A 360 7.72 2.68 -10.73
C GLU A 360 9.11 2.33 -10.19
N PRO A 361 10.19 3.06 -10.53
CA PRO A 361 11.53 2.77 -10.02
C PRO A 361 11.57 2.57 -8.49
N GLY A 362 11.84 1.36 -8.06
CA GLY A 362 11.90 0.93 -6.65
C GLY A 362 10.54 0.62 -6.02
N VAL A 363 9.44 0.94 -6.68
CA VAL A 363 8.08 0.65 -6.22
C VAL A 363 7.61 -0.67 -6.81
N CYS A 364 7.74 -1.74 -6.02
CA CYS A 364 7.29 -3.07 -6.39
C CYS A 364 5.90 -3.38 -5.83
N SER A 365 5.12 -4.16 -6.57
CA SER A 365 3.83 -4.72 -6.13
C SER A 365 3.72 -6.18 -6.56
N SER A 366 3.19 -7.03 -5.69
CA SER A 366 3.00 -8.45 -5.98
C SER A 366 1.61 -8.68 -6.54
N PHE A 367 1.47 -9.39 -7.65
CA PHE A 367 0.18 -9.67 -8.28
C PHE A 367 -0.04 -11.17 -8.41
N ARG A 368 -1.23 -11.66 -8.02
CA ARG A 368 -1.57 -13.08 -8.08
C ARG A 368 -2.18 -13.42 -9.44
N LEU A 369 -1.51 -14.27 -10.23
CA LEU A 369 -1.84 -14.45 -11.64
C LEU A 369 -3.03 -15.37 -11.95
N ARG A 370 -3.35 -16.35 -11.08
CA ARG A 370 -4.60 -17.13 -11.07
C ARG A 370 -4.65 -18.03 -9.84
N ALA A 371 -5.84 -18.55 -9.50
CA ALA A 371 -5.93 -19.68 -8.58
C ALA A 371 -5.29 -20.90 -9.25
N PRO A 372 -4.54 -21.75 -8.52
CA PRO A 372 -3.92 -22.93 -9.10
C PRO A 372 -5.00 -23.72 -9.84
N THR A 373 -4.76 -24.01 -11.13
CA THR A 373 -5.26 -25.27 -11.68
C THR A 373 -4.75 -26.33 -10.73
N THR A 374 -5.67 -27.08 -10.14
CA THR A 374 -5.40 -28.19 -9.23
C THR A 374 -4.43 -29.14 -9.91
N GLU A 375 -3.12 -28.98 -9.70
CA GLU A 375 -2.06 -29.98 -9.80
C GLU A 375 -0.67 -29.30 -9.81
N HIS A 376 0.08 -29.56 -8.73
CA HIS A 376 1.52 -29.79 -8.76
C HIS A 376 2.49 -28.64 -9.09
N SER A 377 2.48 -27.56 -8.31
CA SER A 377 3.69 -26.76 -8.10
C SER A 377 3.84 -26.35 -6.63
N GLY A 378 4.95 -26.82 -6.04
CA GLY A 378 5.38 -26.43 -4.70
C GLY A 378 5.82 -24.98 -4.68
N LEU A 379 5.40 -24.23 -3.66
CA LEU A 379 5.90 -22.88 -3.42
C LEU A 379 7.37 -22.94 -2.94
N PRO A 380 8.19 -21.90 -3.18
CA PRO A 380 9.50 -21.79 -2.53
C PRO A 380 9.36 -21.88 -1.00
N LEU A 381 10.29 -22.55 -0.32
CA LEU A 381 10.22 -22.78 1.14
C LEU A 381 10.03 -21.48 1.95
N ALA A 382 10.73 -20.41 1.61
CA ALA A 382 10.56 -19.11 2.27
C ALA A 382 9.13 -18.57 2.14
N THR A 383 8.52 -18.73 0.97
CA THR A 383 7.12 -18.34 0.72
C THR A 383 6.13 -19.26 1.44
N ILE A 384 6.48 -20.54 1.66
CA ILE A 384 5.68 -21.47 2.46
C ILE A 384 5.67 -21.05 3.93
N ASP A 385 6.82 -20.69 4.49
CA ASP A 385 6.94 -20.28 5.89
C ASP A 385 6.24 -18.93 6.14
N ASP A 386 6.44 -17.94 5.26
CA ASP A 386 5.74 -16.66 5.32
C ASP A 386 4.23 -16.84 5.20
N LYS A 387 3.79 -17.71 4.28
CA LYS A 387 2.38 -18.04 4.12
C LYS A 387 1.82 -18.69 5.37
N ARG A 388 2.53 -19.66 5.97
CA ARG A 388 2.08 -20.37 7.18
C ARG A 388 1.98 -19.43 8.38
N LEU A 389 2.97 -18.56 8.57
CA LEU A 389 2.96 -17.55 9.64
C LEU A 389 1.78 -16.59 9.44
N PHE A 390 1.56 -16.12 8.22
CA PHE A 390 0.47 -15.21 7.92
C PHE A 390 -0.91 -15.87 8.06
N GLU A 391 -1.08 -17.12 7.61
CA GLU A 391 -2.31 -17.89 7.82
C GLU A 391 -2.60 -18.08 9.31
N GLN A 392 -1.58 -18.34 10.15
CA GLN A 392 -1.74 -18.37 11.60
C GLN A 392 -2.18 -17.03 12.18
N LEU A 393 -1.58 -15.92 11.72
CA LEU A 393 -1.98 -14.57 12.12
C LEU A 393 -3.43 -14.30 11.74
N LEU A 394 -3.87 -14.74 10.57
CA LEU A 394 -5.25 -14.55 10.13
C LEU A 394 -6.26 -15.41 10.85
N THR A 395 -5.92 -16.65 11.18
CA THR A 395 -6.77 -17.46 12.05
C THR A 395 -6.93 -16.78 13.39
N GLN A 396 -5.85 -16.23 13.96
CA GLN A 396 -5.94 -15.45 15.20
C GLN A 396 -6.76 -14.17 15.04
N LEU A 397 -6.63 -13.48 13.90
CA LEU A 397 -7.39 -12.27 13.59
C LEU A 397 -8.89 -12.58 13.46
N ARG A 398 -9.22 -13.65 12.73
CA ARG A 398 -10.57 -14.16 12.56
C ARG A 398 -11.16 -14.57 13.91
N ASP A 399 -10.42 -15.29 14.74
CA ASP A 399 -10.86 -15.64 16.09
C ASP A 399 -11.13 -14.39 16.95
N VAL A 400 -10.31 -13.35 16.84
CA VAL A 400 -10.51 -12.07 17.56
C VAL A 400 -11.80 -11.38 17.11
N PHE A 401 -12.06 -11.39 15.80
CA PHE A 401 -13.22 -10.77 15.19
C PHE A 401 -14.52 -11.59 15.42
N GLU A 402 -14.47 -12.91 15.25
CA GLU A 402 -15.59 -13.82 15.51
C GLU A 402 -15.94 -13.90 17.00
N ARG A 403 -14.96 -13.91 17.92
CA ARG A 403 -15.26 -13.87 19.37
C ARG A 403 -15.96 -12.58 19.77
N LYS A 404 -15.60 -11.45 19.16
CA LYS A 404 -16.30 -10.17 19.39
C LYS A 404 -17.73 -10.19 18.83
N ALA A 405 -17.95 -10.82 17.67
CA ALA A 405 -19.29 -10.97 17.10
C ALA A 405 -20.18 -11.96 17.86
N ALA A 406 -19.59 -13.02 18.44
CA ALA A 406 -20.30 -14.10 19.10
C ALA A 406 -20.50 -13.91 20.61
N THR A 407 -20.06 -12.79 21.19
CA THR A 407 -20.37 -12.49 22.59
C THR A 407 -21.73 -11.77 22.63
N PRO A 408 -22.86 -12.44 22.90
CA PRO A 408 -24.11 -11.74 23.11
C PRO A 408 -23.91 -10.79 24.28
N THR A 409 -24.17 -9.51 24.06
CA THR A 409 -24.42 -8.53 25.13
C THR A 409 -25.52 -9.10 26.00
N THR A 410 -25.12 -9.81 27.05
CA THR A 410 -25.98 -10.07 28.20
C THR A 410 -26.22 -8.70 28.80
N SER A 411 -27.27 -8.05 28.32
CA SER A 411 -27.87 -6.93 29.01
C SER A 411 -28.15 -7.45 30.42
N SER A 412 -27.35 -6.99 31.37
CA SER A 412 -27.71 -7.10 32.78
C SER A 412 -28.95 -6.23 32.93
N THR A 413 -30.11 -6.82 32.67
CA THR A 413 -31.37 -6.36 33.21
C THR A 413 -31.20 -6.48 34.72
N ASN A 414 -30.64 -5.42 35.31
CA ASN A 414 -30.71 -5.22 36.74
C ASN A 414 -32.20 -5.09 37.02
N ASP A 415 -32.77 -6.19 37.50
CA ASP A 415 -34.04 -6.20 38.21
C ASP A 415 -33.95 -5.13 39.30
N ILE A 416 -34.55 -3.99 39.01
CA ILE A 416 -34.86 -2.96 39.99
C ILE A 416 -35.86 -3.60 40.94
N ASN A 417 -35.32 -4.15 42.04
CA ASN A 417 -36.11 -4.55 43.20
C ASN A 417 -36.96 -3.34 43.64
N PRO A 418 -38.30 -3.42 43.66
CA PRO A 418 -39.12 -2.37 44.20
C PRO A 418 -38.92 -2.33 45.72
N ARG A 419 -38.18 -1.31 46.18
CA ARG A 419 -38.09 -0.95 47.59
C ARG A 419 -39.50 -0.63 48.10
N THR A 420 -40.06 -1.57 48.86
CA THR A 420 -41.30 -1.40 49.59
C THR A 420 -41.17 -0.24 50.58
N SER A 421 -41.97 0.80 50.36
CA SER A 421 -42.15 1.93 51.25
C SER A 421 -42.91 1.47 52.51
N LYS A 422 -42.17 1.27 53.62
CA LYS A 422 -42.77 1.21 54.96
C LYS A 422 -43.07 2.62 55.44
N THR A 423 -44.32 3.01 55.31
CA THR A 423 -44.93 4.16 55.99
C THR A 423 -44.91 3.92 57.49
N SER A 424 -44.09 4.69 58.21
CA SER A 424 -44.27 4.92 59.65
C SER A 424 -44.33 6.43 59.88
N ARG A 425 -45.53 6.93 60.18
CA ARG A 425 -45.70 8.26 60.77
C ARG A 425 -46.71 8.16 61.90
N LYS A 426 -46.16 8.13 63.11
CA LYS A 426 -46.82 8.34 64.41
C LYS A 426 -46.69 9.84 64.77
N LYS A 427 -47.66 10.34 65.55
CA LYS A 427 -47.75 11.65 66.26
C LYS A 427 -48.13 12.84 65.35
N LYS A 428 -49.00 13.78 65.72
CA LYS A 428 -49.70 14.28 66.94
C LYS A 428 -50.87 15.13 66.39
N ASN A 429 -52.08 15.17 66.94
CA ASN A 429 -52.54 15.74 68.21
C ASN A 429 -53.90 15.14 68.55
#